data_AF-A0A645AIH6-F1
#
_entry.id   AF-A0A645AIH6-F1
#
_cell.length_a   1.000
_cell.length_b   1.000
_cell.length_c   1.000
_cell.angle_alpha   90.00
_cell.angle_beta   90.00
_cell.angle_gamma   90.00
#
_symmetry.space_group_name_H-M   'P 1'
#
loop_
_entity.id
_entity.type
_entity.pdbx_description
1 polymer ?
#
loop_
_entity_poly.entity_id
_entity_poly.type
_entity_poly.pdbx_seq_one_letter_code
_entity_poly.pdbx_strand_id
1 'polypeptide(L)'
;MTRETFIDKFFKFLVLLFWPIVWYNVVSIPKFETVIFMFGLFSILSIIYIAIIIYNFKFFEKITTLYRISTLISFILFLCSYLIFSKSILLLSLKLIFIAIYFYISCLKNFKYKMNEGVVGILSAILLITITFSY
;
A
#
# COMPACT_ATOMS: atom_id res chain seq x y z
N MET A 1 -18.64 15.72 10.23
CA MET A 1 -17.38 14.99 10.00
C MET A 1 -16.47 15.90 9.19
N THR A 2 -15.29 16.27 9.70
CA THR A 2 -14.40 17.20 8.98
C THR A 2 -13.75 16.49 7.79
N ARG A 3 -13.48 17.23 6.69
CA ARG A 3 -12.92 16.68 5.45
C ARG A 3 -11.65 15.84 5.69
N GLU A 4 -10.82 16.26 6.63
CA GLU A 4 -9.58 15.56 7.04
C GLU A 4 -9.86 14.19 7.68
N THR A 5 -10.85 14.11 8.57
CA THR A 5 -11.22 12.84 9.23
C THR A 5 -11.79 11.83 8.24
N PHE A 6 -12.48 12.28 7.19
CA PHE A 6 -12.95 11.39 6.13
C PHE A 6 -11.77 10.84 5.31
N ILE A 7 -10.85 11.70 4.88
CA ILE A 7 -9.66 11.30 4.10
C ILE A 7 -8.77 10.35 4.90
N ASP A 8 -8.65 10.53 6.21
CA ASP A 8 -7.89 9.62 7.07
C ASP A 8 -8.57 8.26 7.23
N LYS A 9 -9.89 8.23 7.49
CA LYS A 9 -10.62 6.96 7.59
C LYS A 9 -10.63 6.20 6.26
N PHE A 10 -10.76 6.89 5.14
CA PHE A 10 -10.74 6.26 3.82
C PHE A 10 -9.35 5.64 3.52
N PHE A 11 -8.27 6.30 3.93
CA PHE A 11 -6.92 5.71 3.87
C PHE A 11 -6.80 4.45 4.71
N LYS A 12 -7.22 4.51 5.98
CA LYS A 12 -7.16 3.36 6.90
C LYS A 12 -7.98 2.19 6.39
N PHE A 13 -9.13 2.46 5.78
CA PHE A 13 -9.95 1.45 5.11
C PHE A 13 -9.20 0.78 3.95
N LEU A 14 -8.54 1.55 3.08
CA LEU A 14 -7.73 0.98 1.99
C LEU A 14 -6.60 0.10 2.52
N VAL A 15 -5.86 0.57 3.52
CA VAL A 15 -4.78 -0.21 4.15
C VAL A 15 -5.32 -1.49 4.78
N LEU A 16 -6.49 -1.45 5.40
CA LEU A 16 -7.12 -2.64 5.97
C LEU A 16 -7.56 -3.62 4.88
N LEU A 17 -8.17 -3.12 3.79
CA LEU A 17 -8.72 -3.92 2.70
C LEU A 17 -7.64 -4.66 1.90
N PHE A 18 -6.41 -4.15 1.90
CA PHE A 18 -5.24 -4.82 1.32
C PHE A 18 -4.98 -6.21 1.93
N TRP A 19 -5.08 -6.36 3.25
CA TRP A 19 -4.69 -7.59 3.94
C TRP A 19 -5.59 -8.80 3.63
N PRO A 20 -6.94 -8.67 3.63
CA PRO A 20 -7.82 -9.75 3.18
C PRO A 20 -7.53 -10.23 1.76
N ILE A 21 -7.12 -9.34 0.83
CA ILE A 21 -6.79 -9.73 -0.54
C ILE A 21 -5.53 -10.61 -0.55
N VAL A 22 -4.51 -10.25 0.23
CA VAL A 22 -3.29 -11.06 0.38
C VAL A 22 -3.63 -12.41 1.04
N TRP A 23 -4.39 -12.42 2.13
CA TRP A 23 -4.78 -13.66 2.82
C TRP A 23 -5.63 -14.59 1.99
N TYR A 24 -6.55 -14.07 1.18
CA TYR A 24 -7.37 -14.88 0.28
C TYR A 24 -6.51 -15.76 -0.63
N ASN A 25 -5.41 -15.22 -1.15
CA ASN A 25 -4.50 -15.95 -2.03
C ASN A 25 -3.56 -16.92 -1.29
N VAL A 26 -3.37 -16.74 0.01
CA VAL A 26 -2.57 -17.66 0.83
C VAL A 26 -3.40 -18.86 1.32
N VAL A 27 -4.66 -18.61 1.72
CA VAL A 27 -5.49 -19.63 2.39
C VAL A 27 -6.40 -20.39 1.42
N SER A 28 -6.88 -19.74 0.36
CA SER A 28 -7.82 -20.34 -0.59
C SER A 28 -7.12 -20.75 -1.88
N ILE A 29 -7.72 -21.70 -2.62
CA ILE A 29 -7.35 -21.97 -4.02
C ILE A 29 -8.01 -20.87 -4.86
N PRO A 30 -7.25 -19.86 -5.32
CA PRO A 30 -7.87 -18.66 -5.85
C PRO A 30 -8.30 -18.89 -7.31
N LYS A 31 -9.52 -18.46 -7.66
CA LYS A 31 -9.95 -18.42 -9.06
C LYS A 31 -9.38 -17.16 -9.71
N PHE A 32 -8.74 -17.30 -10.87
CA PHE A 32 -8.08 -16.19 -11.56
C PHE A 32 -8.98 -14.95 -11.75
N GLU A 33 -10.24 -15.16 -12.14
CA GLU A 33 -11.23 -14.08 -12.30
C GLU A 33 -11.47 -13.29 -11.00
N THR A 34 -11.61 -13.99 -9.87
CA THR A 34 -11.85 -13.36 -8.57
C THR A 34 -10.65 -12.53 -8.12
N VAL A 35 -9.44 -13.00 -8.40
CA VAL A 35 -8.19 -12.31 -8.06
C VAL A 35 -8.05 -11.02 -8.86
N ILE A 36 -8.31 -11.06 -10.17
CA ILE A 36 -8.29 -9.87 -11.03
C ILE A 36 -9.33 -8.86 -10.56
N PHE A 37 -10.54 -9.31 -10.24
CA PHE A 37 -11.60 -8.42 -9.78
C PHE A 37 -11.24 -7.72 -8.46
N MET A 38 -10.71 -8.46 -7.47
CA MET A 38 -10.25 -7.90 -6.20
C MET A 38 -9.10 -6.89 -6.39
N PHE A 39 -8.11 -7.23 -7.22
CA PHE A 39 -7.02 -6.33 -7.56
C PHE A 39 -7.51 -5.07 -8.28
N GLY A 40 -8.40 -5.22 -9.27
CA GLY A 40 -9.00 -4.14 -10.03
C GLY A 40 -9.74 -3.15 -9.14
N LEU A 41 -10.61 -3.65 -8.24
CA LEU A 41 -11.32 -2.80 -7.28
C LEU A 41 -10.35 -2.05 -6.35
N PHE A 42 -9.37 -2.75 -5.78
CA PHE A 42 -8.40 -2.13 -4.88
C PHE A 42 -7.58 -1.04 -5.57
N SER A 43 -7.09 -1.33 -6.78
CA SER A 43 -6.27 -0.39 -7.55
C SER A 43 -7.06 0.86 -7.96
N ILE A 44 -8.31 0.71 -8.43
CA ILE A 44 -9.18 1.83 -8.79
C ILE A 44 -9.43 2.74 -7.58
N LEU A 45 -9.84 2.15 -6.43
CA LEU A 45 -10.09 2.93 -5.21
C LEU A 45 -8.82 3.64 -4.71
N SER A 46 -7.66 2.99 -4.81
CA SER A 46 -6.37 3.57 -4.43
C SER A 46 -5.96 4.73 -5.34
N ILE A 47 -6.19 4.62 -6.66
CA ILE A 47 -5.93 5.71 -7.61
C ILE A 47 -6.84 6.90 -7.33
N ILE A 48 -8.13 6.67 -7.06
CA ILE A 48 -9.08 7.72 -6.66
C ILE A 48 -8.58 8.43 -5.40
N TYR A 49 -8.13 7.67 -4.39
CA TYR A 49 -7.55 8.24 -3.18
C TYR A 49 -6.34 9.14 -3.46
N ILE A 50 -5.40 8.65 -4.29
CA ILE A 50 -4.19 9.39 -4.65
C ILE A 50 -4.56 10.69 -5.37
N ALA A 51 -5.53 10.67 -6.28
CA ALA A 51 -6.00 11.88 -6.96
C ALA A 51 -6.58 12.90 -5.95
N ILE A 52 -7.39 12.45 -4.99
CA ILE A 52 -7.99 13.31 -3.96
C ILE A 52 -6.91 13.94 -3.07
N ILE A 53 -5.89 13.17 -2.66
CA ILE A 53 -4.86 13.70 -1.75
C ILE A 53 -3.91 14.67 -2.47
N ILE A 54 -3.61 14.44 -3.75
CA ILE A 54 -2.82 15.36 -4.57
C ILE A 54 -3.58 16.68 -4.77
N TYR A 55 -4.88 16.62 -5.06
CA TYR A 55 -5.70 17.83 -5.18
C TYR A 55 -5.73 18.65 -3.87
N ASN A 56 -5.75 17.96 -2.73
CA ASN A 56 -5.77 18.59 -1.40
C ASN A 56 -4.37 18.75 -0.77
N PHE A 57 -3.29 18.71 -1.56
CA PHE A 57 -1.90 18.66 -1.05
C PHE A 57 -1.56 19.81 -0.09
N LYS A 58 -2.16 20.99 -0.27
CA LYS A 58 -1.93 22.17 0.57
C LYS A 58 -2.49 22.04 1.99
N PHE A 59 -3.45 21.14 2.22
CA PHE A 59 -4.14 20.98 3.50
C PHE A 59 -3.51 19.94 4.42
N PHE A 60 -2.61 19.09 3.90
CA PHE A 60 -1.98 18.01 4.67
C PHE A 60 -0.49 18.23 4.81
N GLU A 61 0.08 17.75 5.92
CA GLU A 61 1.54 17.75 6.08
C GLU A 61 2.19 16.92 4.97
N LYS A 62 3.22 17.49 4.33
CA LYS A 62 3.92 16.86 3.20
C LYS A 62 4.36 15.42 3.49
N ILE A 63 4.85 15.16 4.71
CA ILE A 63 5.28 13.81 5.11
C ILE A 63 4.12 12.82 5.16
N THR A 64 2.94 13.25 5.63
CA THR A 64 1.75 12.39 5.70
C THR A 64 1.23 12.03 4.31
N THR A 65 1.24 12.99 3.39
CA THR A 65 0.87 12.77 1.99
C THR A 65 1.85 11.84 1.28
N LEU A 66 3.16 12.07 1.44
CA LEU A 66 4.21 11.20 0.89
C LEU A 66 4.10 9.77 1.43
N TYR A 67 3.88 9.62 2.74
CA TYR A 67 3.64 8.33 3.36
C TYR A 67 2.44 7.63 2.73
N ARG A 68 1.27 8.28 2.67
CA ARG A 68 0.05 7.68 2.11
C ARG A 68 0.21 7.29 0.63
N ILE A 69 0.81 8.14 -0.18
CA ILE A 69 1.04 7.84 -1.60
C ILE A 69 2.02 6.65 -1.75
N SER A 70 3.14 6.66 -1.04
CA SER A 70 4.13 5.57 -1.11
C SER A 70 3.57 4.23 -0.63
N THR A 71 2.71 4.24 0.41
CA THR A 71 2.03 3.02 0.88
C THR A 71 1.15 2.41 -0.21
N LEU A 72 0.27 3.21 -0.84
CA LEU A 72 -0.68 2.73 -1.82
C LEU A 72 0.00 2.27 -3.11
N ILE A 73 1.01 2.99 -3.58
CA ILE A 73 1.78 2.57 -4.76
C ILE A 73 2.49 1.24 -4.48
N SER A 74 3.11 1.09 -3.31
CA SER A 74 3.78 -0.16 -2.93
C SER A 74 2.79 -1.32 -2.85
N PHE A 75 1.59 -1.08 -2.31
CA PHE A 75 0.55 -2.10 -2.19
C PHE A 75 0.02 -2.54 -3.57
N ILE A 76 -0.23 -1.59 -4.48
CA ILE A 76 -0.66 -1.90 -5.86
C ILE A 76 0.41 -2.72 -6.58
N LEU A 77 1.68 -2.30 -6.50
CA LEU A 77 2.78 -3.02 -7.15
C LEU A 77 3.01 -4.40 -6.54
N PHE A 78 2.88 -4.51 -5.22
CA PHE A 78 2.95 -5.79 -4.53
C PHE A 78 1.86 -6.74 -5.01
N LEU A 79 0.59 -6.31 -5.01
CA LEU A 79 -0.52 -7.14 -5.50
C LEU A 79 -0.37 -7.49 -6.98
N CYS A 80 0.04 -6.53 -7.82
CA CYS A 80 0.25 -6.77 -9.25
C CYS A 80 1.31 -7.86 -9.49
N SER A 81 2.45 -7.78 -8.81
CA SER A 81 3.51 -8.79 -8.90
C SER A 81 3.09 -10.11 -8.27
N TYR A 82 2.46 -10.09 -7.09
CA TYR A 82 2.11 -11.29 -6.35
C TYR A 82 1.01 -12.10 -7.04
N LEU A 83 0.00 -11.43 -7.59
CA LEU A 83 -1.21 -12.07 -8.11
C LEU A 83 -1.17 -12.36 -9.60
N ILE A 84 -0.62 -11.44 -10.40
CA ILE A 84 -0.76 -11.48 -11.87
C ILE A 84 0.55 -11.90 -12.53
N PHE A 85 1.69 -11.37 -12.06
CA PHE A 85 2.99 -11.53 -12.72
C PHE A 85 4.08 -12.04 -11.78
N SER A 86 3.82 -13.16 -11.09
CA SER A 86 4.76 -13.73 -10.11
C SER A 86 6.15 -14.04 -10.69
N LYS A 87 6.24 -14.42 -11.97
CA LYS A 87 7.52 -14.80 -12.62
C LYS A 87 8.29 -13.64 -13.25
N SER A 88 7.77 -12.42 -13.18
CA SER A 88 8.39 -11.26 -13.82
C SER A 88 9.53 -10.68 -12.97
N ILE A 89 10.79 -10.84 -13.40
CA ILE A 89 11.96 -10.22 -12.74
C ILE A 89 11.83 -8.70 -12.68
N LEU A 90 11.30 -8.08 -13.73
CA LEU A 90 11.17 -6.61 -13.81
C LEU A 90 10.15 -6.10 -12.78
N LEU A 91 8.99 -6.75 -12.64
CA LEU A 91 8.02 -6.36 -11.60
C LEU A 91 8.54 -6.67 -10.19
N LEU A 92 9.33 -7.73 -10.02
CA LEU A 92 9.96 -8.07 -8.75
C LEU A 92 10.93 -6.97 -8.29
N SER A 93 11.80 -6.48 -9.18
CA SER A 93 12.73 -5.41 -8.84
C SER A 93 11.98 -4.10 -8.57
N LEU A 94 10.97 -3.78 -9.37
CA LEU A 94 10.16 -2.58 -9.19
C LEU A 94 9.44 -2.59 -7.83
N LYS A 95 8.78 -3.69 -7.46
CA LYS A 95 8.09 -3.76 -6.15
C LYS A 95 9.06 -3.59 -4.99
N LEU A 96 10.25 -4.19 -5.06
CA LEU A 96 11.26 -4.09 -3.99
C LEU A 96 11.75 -2.66 -3.81
N ILE A 97 11.99 -1.93 -4.92
CA ILE A 97 12.37 -0.52 -4.88
C ILE A 97 11.27 0.30 -4.18
N PHE A 98 10.01 0.11 -4.56
CA PHE A 98 8.90 0.85 -3.96
C PHE A 98 8.67 0.49 -2.49
N ILE A 99 8.81 -0.79 -2.11
CA ILE A 99 8.75 -1.21 -0.71
C ILE A 99 9.90 -0.58 0.10
N ALA A 100 11.10 -0.47 -0.47
CA ALA A 100 12.23 0.20 0.18
C ALA A 100 11.98 1.71 0.35
N ILE A 101 11.42 2.38 -0.66
CA ILE A 101 11.00 3.79 -0.57
C ILE A 101 9.95 3.96 0.53
N TYR A 102 8.96 3.08 0.56
CA TYR A 102 7.91 3.08 1.59
C TYR A 102 8.49 2.87 2.99
N PHE A 103 9.40 1.91 3.15
CA PHE A 103 10.10 1.66 4.41
C PHE A 103 10.87 2.91 4.87
N TYR A 104 11.62 3.53 3.96
CA TYR A 104 12.38 4.75 4.25
C TYR A 104 11.47 5.91 4.70
N ILE A 105 10.38 6.17 3.99
CA ILE A 105 9.42 7.22 4.36
C ILE A 105 8.75 6.92 5.71
N SER A 106 8.46 5.64 5.99
CA SER A 106 7.90 5.20 7.27
C SER A 106 8.87 5.43 8.43
N CYS A 107 10.16 5.11 8.24
CA CYS A 107 11.22 5.43 9.19
C CYS A 107 11.34 6.94 9.42
N LEU A 108 11.34 7.75 8.35
CA LEU A 108 11.39 9.20 8.45
C LEU A 108 10.20 9.75 9.25
N LYS A 109 8.97 9.27 8.96
CA LYS A 109 7.75 9.66 9.66
C LYS A 109 7.79 9.28 11.15
N ASN A 110 8.34 8.12 11.50
CA ASN A 110 8.46 7.69 12.89
C ASN A 110 9.55 8.46 13.66
N PHE A 111 10.78 8.47 13.15
CA PHE A 111 11.92 9.00 13.90
C PHE A 111 12.01 10.53 13.87
N LYS A 112 11.70 11.17 12.73
CA LYS A 112 11.81 12.63 12.59
C LYS A 112 10.54 13.35 13.03
N TYR A 113 9.38 12.82 12.67
CA TYR A 113 8.07 13.47 12.94
C TYR A 113 7.35 12.91 14.16
N LYS A 114 7.90 11.87 14.83
CA LYS A 114 7.36 11.24 16.06
C LYS A 114 5.89 10.82 15.92
N MET A 115 5.49 10.41 14.71
CA MET A 115 4.13 9.95 14.43
C MET A 115 4.08 8.42 14.50
N ASN A 116 3.33 7.87 15.47
CA ASN A 116 3.22 6.43 15.74
C ASN A 116 2.75 5.60 14.53
N GLU A 117 1.99 6.19 13.62
CA GLU A 117 1.59 5.54 12.36
C GLU A 117 2.79 5.09 11.51
N GLY A 118 3.96 5.72 11.68
CA GLY A 118 5.19 5.29 11.00
C GLY A 118 5.63 3.89 11.41
N VAL A 119 5.41 3.46 12.66
CA VAL A 119 5.75 2.11 13.13
C VAL A 119 4.95 1.05 12.38
N VAL A 120 3.65 1.30 12.18
CA VAL A 120 2.78 0.40 11.39
C VAL A 120 3.31 0.25 9.98
N GLY A 121 3.80 1.35 9.37
CA GLY A 121 4.39 1.31 8.04
C GLY A 121 5.73 0.58 7.95
N ILE A 122 6.55 0.66 8.98
CA ILE A 122 7.80 -0.11 9.09
C ILE A 122 7.46 -1.61 9.16
N LEU A 123 6.54 -2.00 10.04
CA LEU A 123 6.12 -3.39 10.21
C LEU A 123 5.50 -3.98 8.94
N SER A 124 4.61 -3.24 8.28
CA SER A 124 4.00 -3.70 7.02
C SER A 124 5.03 -3.86 5.92
N ALA A 125 5.98 -2.92 5.76
CA ALA A 125 7.03 -3.02 4.76
C ALA A 125 7.94 -4.24 4.98
N ILE A 126 8.35 -4.50 6.23
CA ILE A 126 9.11 -5.71 6.58
C ILE A 126 8.29 -6.96 6.22
N LEU A 127 7.00 -6.97 6.54
CA LEU A 127 6.14 -8.11 6.26
C LEU A 127 6.00 -8.36 4.74
N LEU A 128 5.87 -7.32 3.92
CA LEU A 128 5.86 -7.43 2.45
C LEU A 128 7.18 -7.99 1.90
N ILE A 129 8.31 -7.62 2.50
CA ILE A 129 9.62 -8.18 2.13
C ILE A 129 9.66 -9.67 2.48
N THR A 130 9.23 -10.06 3.68
CA THR A 130 9.22 -11.47 4.10
C THR A 130 8.35 -12.33 3.19
N ILE A 131 7.16 -11.86 2.81
CA ILE A 131 6.28 -12.58 1.86
C ILE A 131 6.96 -12.68 0.49
N THR A 132 7.66 -11.64 0.06
CA THR A 132 8.35 -11.63 -1.25
C THR A 132 9.44 -12.68 -1.34
N PHE A 133 10.17 -12.97 -0.26
CA PHE A 133 11.24 -13.98 -0.25
C PHE A 133 10.76 -15.39 0.12
N SER A 134 9.55 -15.52 0.66
CA SER A 134 8.96 -16.82 1.03
C SER A 134 8.17 -17.47 -0.11
N TYR A 135 7.98 -16.76 -1.22
CA TYR A 135 7.23 -17.17 -2.41
C TYR A 135 8.17 -17.26 -3.61
#